data_AF-A0A949UFX6-F1
#
_entry.id   AF-A0A949UFX6-F1
#
_cell.length_a   1.000
_cell.length_b   1.000
_cell.length_c   1.000
_cell.angle_alpha   90.00
_cell.angle_beta   90.00
_cell.angle_gamma   90.00
#
_symmetry.space_group_name_H-M   'P 1'
#
loop_
_entity.id
_entity.type
_entity.pdbx_description
1 polymer ?
#
loop_
_entity_poly.entity_id
_entity_poly.type
_entity_poly.pdbx_seq_one_letter_code
_entity_poly.pdbx_strand_id
1 'polypeptide(L)'
;MDWKHAFRWLFDSQHGASDRLIPRWLFLRALGLIYFSAFFSLIFQISGLIGPDGILPANAYLEAVTRAFGHVSRLWYAPSLFWISSNSPMMLAVCWIGIISSVVLIFNFWPRGTLVVCFLCFLTFVSAAQDFSSYQSDGMLLEAGFISLFFAPPGFRPGLGQTHPPSRASLFLLIWEWFRIYFESGVVKIVSGDPQWRHLTAMDEYYQNGPLPTWIGWYAQHLPHRFHVATAFATLSMELGLVWIVFLPRPWRISLFFVVTAWQIPVILTANYTFLNYLVLVLGVLILDDRFFSTFRLRFAVPPQACHSELVAAAQPREPVEQSAVDAPKRLYRRTKLIASTLLLTWIFYATTAELIWIFGRVPLPTSPVLALEPFRIANQYGLFAVMTRGRYEIEFQGSDDGQNWMAYRFRYKPQVLNQPPGIYAPYQP
;
A
#
# COMPACT_ATOMS: atom_id res chain seq x y z
N MET A 1 -29.13 18.11 -12.06
CA MET A 1 -28.37 17.03 -11.40
C MET A 1 -28.70 17.04 -9.92
N ASP A 2 -29.26 15.97 -9.38
CA ASP A 2 -29.50 15.86 -7.93
C ASP A 2 -28.19 15.47 -7.22
N TRP A 3 -27.47 16.48 -6.74
CA TRP A 3 -26.19 16.32 -6.03
C TRP A 3 -26.31 15.44 -4.78
N LYS A 4 -27.47 15.37 -4.13
CA LYS A 4 -27.67 14.52 -2.94
C LYS A 4 -27.66 13.04 -3.33
N HIS A 5 -28.23 12.70 -4.49
CA HIS A 5 -28.22 11.35 -5.01
C HIS A 5 -26.80 10.92 -5.42
N ALA A 6 -26.07 11.76 -6.15
CA ALA A 6 -24.69 11.48 -6.54
C ALA A 6 -23.77 11.27 -5.32
N PHE A 7 -23.92 12.08 -4.28
CA PHE A 7 -23.15 11.98 -3.05
C PHE A 7 -23.38 10.64 -2.32
N ARG A 8 -24.64 10.26 -2.13
CA ARG A 8 -24.99 8.97 -1.50
C ARG A 8 -24.50 7.80 -2.35
N TRP A 9 -24.64 7.90 -3.67
CA TRP A 9 -24.16 6.88 -4.59
C TRP A 9 -22.65 6.64 -4.49
N LEU A 10 -21.87 7.70 -4.30
CA LEU A 10 -20.41 7.60 -4.23
C LEU A 10 -19.91 7.11 -2.85
N PHE A 11 -20.42 7.70 -1.77
CA PHE A 11 -19.87 7.49 -0.43
C PHE A 11 -20.63 6.47 0.43
N ASP A 12 -21.93 6.29 0.22
CA ASP A 12 -22.74 5.40 1.06
C ASP A 12 -22.61 3.95 0.63
N SER A 13 -22.11 3.11 1.54
CA SER A 13 -22.06 1.66 1.37
C SER A 13 -23.41 1.02 1.02
N GLN A 14 -24.55 1.62 1.39
CA GLN A 14 -25.88 1.09 1.01
C GLN A 14 -26.12 1.13 -0.52
N HIS A 15 -25.47 2.06 -1.21
CA HIS A 15 -25.52 2.22 -2.67
C HIS A 15 -24.20 1.78 -3.34
N GLY A 16 -23.38 1.03 -2.58
CA GLY A 16 -22.02 0.63 -2.94
C GLY A 16 -21.92 -0.28 -4.15
N ALA A 17 -20.68 -0.65 -4.50
CA ALA A 17 -20.42 -1.52 -5.65
C ALA A 17 -20.74 -2.99 -5.32
N SER A 18 -21.97 -3.42 -5.62
CA SER A 18 -22.46 -4.79 -5.36
C SER A 18 -21.81 -5.86 -6.24
N ASP A 19 -21.08 -5.47 -7.28
CA ASP A 19 -20.31 -6.33 -8.18
C ASP A 19 -18.86 -6.56 -7.71
N ARG A 20 -18.51 -6.17 -6.48
CA ARG A 20 -17.13 -6.15 -5.96
C ARG A 20 -16.95 -6.90 -4.64
N LEU A 21 -17.78 -7.91 -4.38
CA LEU A 21 -17.75 -8.63 -3.11
C LEU A 21 -16.57 -9.62 -3.04
N ILE A 22 -16.32 -10.40 -4.09
CA ILE A 22 -15.22 -11.37 -4.19
C ILE A 22 -13.86 -10.66 -4.27
N PRO A 23 -13.65 -9.65 -5.13
CA PRO A 23 -12.42 -8.87 -5.14
C PRO A 23 -12.10 -8.27 -3.77
N ARG A 24 -13.11 -7.68 -3.09
CA ARG A 24 -12.93 -7.15 -1.73
C ARG A 24 -12.48 -8.23 -0.75
N TRP A 25 -13.12 -9.38 -0.79
CA TRP A 25 -12.84 -10.50 0.11
C TRP A 25 -11.43 -11.05 -0.08
N LEU A 26 -10.96 -11.16 -1.33
CA LEU A 26 -9.59 -11.56 -1.66
C LEU A 26 -8.58 -10.49 -1.24
N PHE A 27 -8.83 -9.24 -1.62
CA PHE A 27 -7.99 -8.10 -1.33
C PHE A 27 -7.71 -7.96 0.17
N LEU A 28 -8.73 -7.99 1.03
CA LEU A 28 -8.54 -7.83 2.48
C LEU A 28 -7.67 -8.92 3.10
N ARG A 29 -7.74 -10.16 2.60
CA ARG A 29 -6.90 -11.27 3.08
C ARG A 29 -5.46 -11.11 2.63
N ALA A 30 -5.29 -10.74 1.37
CA ALA A 30 -3.97 -10.53 0.82
C ALA A 30 -3.29 -9.29 1.44
N LEU A 31 -4.06 -8.25 1.77
CA LEU A 31 -3.59 -7.13 2.59
C LEU A 31 -3.19 -7.60 3.99
N GLY A 32 -3.94 -8.52 4.60
CA GLY A 32 -3.53 -9.19 5.84
C GLY A 32 -2.21 -9.95 5.72
N LEU A 33 -1.99 -10.69 4.62
CA LEU A 33 -0.71 -11.36 4.35
C LEU A 33 0.45 -10.36 4.19
N ILE A 34 0.20 -9.20 3.57
CA ILE A 34 1.20 -8.14 3.43
C ILE A 34 1.54 -7.55 4.81
N TYR A 35 0.55 -7.19 5.63
CA TYR A 35 0.80 -6.76 7.01
C TYR A 35 1.58 -7.80 7.81
N PHE A 36 1.21 -9.07 7.69
CA PHE A 36 1.92 -10.17 8.33
C PHE A 36 3.40 -10.17 7.93
N SER A 37 3.69 -10.09 6.63
CA SER A 37 5.08 -10.08 6.13
C SER A 37 5.88 -8.90 6.65
N ALA A 38 5.27 -7.70 6.72
CA ALA A 38 5.91 -6.50 7.26
C ALA A 38 6.24 -6.66 8.75
N PHE A 39 5.26 -7.01 9.59
CA PHE A 39 5.49 -7.17 11.03
C PHE A 39 6.41 -8.35 11.36
N PHE A 40 6.33 -9.45 10.60
CA PHE A 40 7.22 -10.59 10.74
C PHE A 40 8.67 -10.22 10.42
N SER A 41 8.91 -9.33 9.46
CA SER A 41 10.26 -8.82 9.22
C SER A 41 10.75 -7.98 10.41
N LEU A 42 9.90 -7.06 10.87
CA LEU A 42 10.22 -6.11 11.94
C LEU A 42 10.54 -6.77 13.27
N ILE A 43 9.91 -7.90 13.62
CA ILE A 43 10.13 -8.53 14.93
C ILE A 43 11.60 -8.89 15.20
N PHE A 44 12.37 -9.19 14.14
CA PHE A 44 13.79 -9.56 14.25
C PHE A 44 14.74 -8.36 14.23
N GLN A 45 14.24 -7.17 13.88
CA GLN A 45 15.06 -6.01 13.55
C GLN A 45 14.77 -4.81 14.45
N ILE A 46 13.51 -4.63 14.88
CA ILE A 46 13.01 -3.40 15.50
C ILE A 46 13.86 -2.95 16.70
N SER A 47 14.30 -3.89 17.54
CA SER A 47 15.14 -3.58 18.71
C SER A 47 16.53 -3.09 18.31
N GLY A 48 17.12 -3.63 17.25
CA GLY A 48 18.44 -3.19 16.75
C GLY A 48 18.37 -1.90 15.92
N LEU A 49 17.24 -1.65 15.27
CA LEU A 49 17.02 -0.43 14.48
C LEU A 49 16.72 0.77 15.38
N ILE A 50 15.67 0.65 16.21
CA ILE A 50 15.12 1.78 16.97
C ILE A 50 14.94 1.54 18.46
N GLY A 51 15.40 0.39 18.97
CA GLY A 51 15.41 0.14 20.40
C GLY A 51 16.34 1.09 21.17
N PRO A 52 16.34 1.03 22.51
CA PRO A 52 17.16 1.90 23.35
C PRO A 52 18.66 1.84 23.02
N ASP A 53 19.16 0.65 22.66
CA ASP A 53 20.54 0.39 22.23
C ASP A 53 20.66 0.22 20.70
N GLY A 54 19.64 0.67 19.96
CA GLY A 54 19.59 0.56 18.50
C GLY A 54 20.42 1.61 17.78
N ILE A 55 20.47 1.51 16.44
CA ILE A 55 21.21 2.45 15.59
C ILE A 55 20.61 3.86 15.65
N LEU A 56 19.28 3.97 15.58
CA LEU A 56 18.53 5.23 15.68
C LEU A 56 17.45 5.12 16.77
N PRO A 57 17.81 5.25 18.06
CA PRO A 57 16.89 5.01 19.17
C PRO A 57 15.64 5.90 19.12
N ALA A 58 14.45 5.27 19.23
CA ALA A 58 13.17 5.98 19.16
C ALA A 58 12.97 6.96 20.33
N ASN A 59 13.50 6.65 21.52
CA ASN A 59 13.45 7.56 22.67
C ASN A 59 14.15 8.89 22.38
N ALA A 60 15.37 8.85 21.84
CA ALA A 60 16.15 10.04 21.50
C ALA A 60 15.42 10.89 20.45
N TYR A 61 14.82 10.25 19.45
CA TYR A 61 14.00 10.93 18.44
C TYR A 61 12.75 11.59 19.05
N LEU A 62 11.96 10.86 19.83
CA LEU A 62 10.73 11.41 20.44
C LEU A 62 11.02 12.54 21.45
N GLU A 63 12.17 12.48 22.14
CA GLU A 63 12.67 13.58 22.97
C GLU A 63 13.06 14.81 22.13
N ALA A 64 13.72 14.61 20.98
CA ALA A 64 14.02 15.70 20.04
C ALA A 64 12.74 16.34 19.50
N VAL A 65 11.73 15.55 19.12
CA VAL A 65 10.42 16.04 18.69
C VAL A 65 9.73 16.83 19.81
N THR A 66 9.82 16.37 21.07
CA THR A 66 9.26 17.10 22.22
C THR A 66 9.95 18.45 22.44
N ARG A 67 11.26 18.56 22.14
CA ARG A 67 11.99 19.83 22.22
C ARG A 67 11.63 20.79 21.08
N ALA A 68 11.34 20.26 19.90
CA ALA A 68 11.02 21.06 18.72
C ALA A 68 9.54 21.50 18.65
N PHE A 69 8.61 20.69 19.17
CA PHE A 69 7.17 20.91 19.05
C PHE A 69 6.49 20.98 20.42
N GLY A 70 5.43 21.77 20.53
CA GLY A 70 4.59 21.83 21.73
C GLY A 70 3.88 20.50 22.05
N HIS A 71 3.30 20.42 23.26
CA HIS A 71 2.74 19.18 23.83
C HIS A 71 1.72 18.45 22.95
N VAL A 72 0.90 19.18 22.19
CA VAL A 72 -0.14 18.61 21.31
C VAL A 72 0.40 18.37 19.90
N SER A 73 1.15 19.33 19.35
CA SER A 73 1.70 19.25 17.99
C SER A 73 2.67 18.08 17.82
N ARG A 74 3.41 17.68 18.87
CA ARG A 74 4.30 16.51 18.81
C ARG A 74 3.57 15.19 18.50
N LEU A 75 2.34 15.04 19.00
CA LEU A 75 1.54 13.83 18.78
C LEU A 75 1.04 13.75 17.33
N TRP A 76 0.77 14.92 16.73
CA TRP A 76 0.40 15.00 15.33
C TRP A 76 1.60 14.79 14.42
N TYR A 77 2.78 15.33 14.78
CA TYR A 77 4.00 15.20 14.00
C TYR A 77 4.55 13.77 13.96
N ALA A 78 4.48 13.05 15.09
CA ALA A 78 4.90 11.66 15.19
C ALA A 78 3.80 10.81 15.85
N PRO A 79 2.75 10.39 15.12
CA PRO A 79 1.63 9.62 15.68
C PRO A 79 2.08 8.19 16.01
N SER A 80 2.56 7.98 17.23
CA SER A 80 3.14 6.70 17.65
C SER A 80 2.69 6.26 19.05
N LEU A 81 2.45 4.97 19.24
CA LEU A 81 2.24 4.40 20.57
C LEU A 81 3.53 4.41 21.44
N PHE A 82 4.70 4.65 20.84
CA PHE A 82 5.97 4.72 21.57
C PHE A 82 6.13 5.95 22.46
N TRP A 83 5.20 6.91 22.40
CA TRP A 83 5.08 7.96 23.41
C TRP A 83 4.77 7.42 24.81
N ILE A 84 4.13 6.25 24.91
CA ILE A 84 3.83 5.60 26.20
C ILE A 84 5.09 4.93 26.75
N SER A 85 5.78 4.18 25.89
CA SER A 85 7.08 3.57 26.19
C SER A 85 7.79 3.23 24.88
N SER A 86 9.09 3.49 24.83
CA SER A 86 9.98 3.19 23.70
C SER A 86 11.01 2.10 24.04
N ASN A 87 10.71 1.26 25.03
CA ASN A 87 11.58 0.13 25.40
C ASN A 87 11.36 -1.08 24.47
N SER A 88 12.37 -1.96 24.37
CA SER A 88 12.33 -3.15 23.50
C SER A 88 11.09 -4.05 23.70
N PRO A 89 10.62 -4.33 24.93
CA PRO A 89 9.40 -5.13 25.13
C PRO A 89 8.14 -4.50 24.53
N MET A 90 7.99 -3.16 24.61
CA MET A 90 6.86 -2.45 24.03
C MET A 90 6.91 -2.51 22.50
N MET A 91 8.09 -2.36 21.91
CA MET A 91 8.30 -2.50 20.46
C MET A 91 7.92 -3.90 19.96
N LEU A 92 8.41 -4.94 20.64
CA LEU A 92 8.05 -6.32 20.32
C LEU A 92 6.55 -6.60 20.53
N ALA A 93 5.94 -6.03 21.56
CA ALA A 93 4.50 -6.15 21.77
C ALA A 93 3.70 -5.55 20.61
N VAL A 94 4.07 -4.37 20.11
CA VAL A 94 3.45 -3.75 18.93
C VAL A 94 3.59 -4.65 17.70
N CYS A 95 4.77 -5.23 17.46
CA CYS A 95 4.97 -6.19 16.37
C CYS A 95 4.08 -7.42 16.50
N TRP A 96 4.03 -8.06 17.67
CA TRP A 96 3.18 -9.25 17.91
C TRP A 96 1.69 -8.95 17.78
N ILE A 97 1.22 -7.81 18.29
CA ILE A 97 -0.17 -7.38 18.13
C ILE A 97 -0.49 -7.16 16.64
N GLY A 98 0.43 -6.59 15.87
CA GLY A 98 0.34 -6.46 14.43
C GLY A 98 0.25 -7.81 13.72
N ILE A 99 1.14 -8.76 14.05
CA ILE A 99 1.13 -10.13 13.53
C ILE A 99 -0.22 -10.81 13.81
N ILE A 100 -0.66 -10.82 15.07
CA ILE A 100 -1.92 -11.47 15.45
C ILE A 100 -3.11 -10.83 14.71
N SER A 101 -3.16 -9.50 14.65
CA SER A 101 -4.24 -8.78 13.96
C SER A 101 -4.26 -9.07 12.46
N SER A 102 -3.10 -9.19 11.84
CA SER A 102 -2.97 -9.55 10.42
C SER A 102 -3.47 -10.97 10.13
N VAL A 103 -3.19 -11.93 11.01
CA VAL A 103 -3.71 -13.31 10.92
C VAL A 103 -5.23 -13.33 11.09
N VAL A 104 -5.76 -12.60 12.07
CA VAL A 104 -7.21 -12.49 12.31
C VAL A 104 -7.93 -11.87 11.10
N LEU A 105 -7.31 -10.89 10.43
CA LEU A 105 -7.80 -10.30 9.18
C LEU A 105 -7.82 -11.31 8.02
N ILE A 106 -6.77 -12.14 7.85
CA ILE A 106 -6.72 -13.22 6.84
C ILE A 106 -7.90 -14.19 7.00
N PHE A 107 -8.28 -14.50 8.24
CA PHE A 107 -9.42 -15.36 8.53
C PHE A 107 -10.77 -14.62 8.51
N ASN A 108 -10.78 -13.32 8.16
CA ASN A 108 -11.98 -12.49 8.04
C ASN A 108 -12.78 -12.36 9.35
N PHE A 109 -12.05 -12.30 10.45
CA PHE A 109 -12.58 -11.98 11.76
C PHE A 109 -12.44 -10.48 12.02
N TRP A 110 -13.56 -9.87 12.39
CA TRP A 110 -13.73 -8.45 12.66
C TRP A 110 -12.89 -7.51 11.74
N PRO A 111 -13.05 -7.60 10.40
CA PRO A 111 -12.08 -7.03 9.45
C PRO A 111 -11.78 -5.54 9.66
N ARG A 112 -12.79 -4.73 9.98
CA ARG A 112 -12.59 -3.31 10.26
C ARG A 112 -11.78 -3.07 11.53
N GLY A 113 -12.06 -3.80 12.61
CA GLY A 113 -11.35 -3.65 13.87
C GLY A 113 -9.90 -4.09 13.74
N THR A 114 -9.66 -5.22 13.09
CA THR A 114 -8.31 -5.72 12.87
C THR A 114 -7.49 -4.85 11.93
N LEU A 115 -8.10 -4.27 10.88
CA LEU A 115 -7.44 -3.26 10.05
C LEU A 115 -7.03 -2.01 10.85
N VAL A 116 -7.88 -1.52 11.77
CA VAL A 116 -7.50 -0.39 12.64
C VAL A 116 -6.27 -0.75 13.47
N VAL A 117 -6.23 -1.94 14.06
CA VAL A 117 -5.09 -2.38 14.87
C VAL A 117 -3.83 -2.51 14.00
N CYS A 118 -3.91 -3.16 12.83
CA CYS A 118 -2.79 -3.24 11.89
C CYS A 118 -2.28 -1.86 11.48
N PHE A 119 -3.19 -0.95 11.12
CA PHE A 119 -2.85 0.41 10.71
C PHE A 119 -2.15 1.17 11.85
N LEU A 120 -2.68 1.16 13.07
CA LEU A 120 -2.09 1.87 14.20
C LEU A 120 -0.74 1.28 14.62
N CYS A 121 -0.59 -0.05 14.62
CA CYS A 121 0.69 -0.71 14.91
C CYS A 121 1.74 -0.38 13.84
N PHE A 122 1.37 -0.37 12.56
CA PHE A 122 2.30 -0.07 11.49
C PHE A 122 2.66 1.43 11.46
N LEU A 123 1.68 2.31 11.65
CA LEU A 123 1.90 3.76 11.78
C LEU A 123 2.82 4.08 12.96
N THR A 124 2.66 3.37 14.08
CA THR A 124 3.52 3.51 15.26
C THR A 124 4.99 3.27 14.92
N PHE A 125 5.28 2.24 14.15
CA PHE A 125 6.62 1.94 13.67
C PHE A 125 7.10 3.02 12.70
N VAL A 126 6.35 3.27 11.61
CA VAL A 126 6.75 4.22 10.56
C VAL A 126 7.00 5.63 11.11
N SER A 127 6.21 6.07 12.08
CA SER A 127 6.37 7.40 12.70
C SER A 127 7.63 7.54 13.56
N ALA A 128 8.22 6.43 14.02
CA ALA A 128 9.39 6.42 14.91
C ALA A 128 10.66 5.87 14.24
N ALA A 129 10.52 5.24 13.06
CA ALA A 129 11.57 4.52 12.38
C ALA A 129 12.60 5.41 11.67
N GLN A 130 12.35 6.73 11.56
CA GLN A 130 13.25 7.70 10.93
C GLN A 130 13.68 7.19 9.52
N ASP A 131 14.99 7.16 9.25
CA ASP A 131 15.56 6.75 7.97
C ASP A 131 15.20 5.31 7.57
N PHE A 132 14.92 4.43 8.53
CA PHE A 132 14.53 3.03 8.27
C PHE A 132 13.12 2.88 7.69
N SER A 133 12.32 3.94 7.66
CA SER A 133 10.99 3.96 7.03
C SER A 133 10.90 4.90 5.84
N SER A 134 12.03 5.31 5.25
CA SER A 134 12.04 6.22 4.09
C SER A 134 11.56 5.57 2.79
N TYR A 135 11.37 4.25 2.77
CA TYR A 135 11.00 3.51 1.58
C TYR A 135 9.51 3.63 1.25
N GLN A 136 9.19 3.82 -0.04
CA GLN A 136 7.83 4.16 -0.50
C GLN A 136 6.78 3.09 -0.15
N SER A 137 7.19 1.82 -0.01
CA SER A 137 6.27 0.72 0.34
C SER A 137 5.52 0.98 1.64
N ASP A 138 6.16 1.63 2.62
CA ASP A 138 5.55 1.88 3.93
C ASP A 138 4.37 2.85 3.81
N GLY A 139 4.53 3.92 3.02
CA GLY A 139 3.44 4.86 2.71
C GLY A 139 2.30 4.21 1.92
N MET A 140 2.62 3.35 0.94
CA MET A 140 1.62 2.59 0.20
C MET A 140 0.78 1.71 1.13
N LEU A 141 1.41 0.95 2.04
CA LEU A 141 0.67 0.09 2.96
C LEU A 141 -0.19 0.87 3.96
N LEU A 142 0.27 2.04 4.42
CA LEU A 142 -0.52 2.93 5.28
C LEU A 142 -1.72 3.52 4.55
N GLU A 143 -1.54 3.99 3.31
CA GLU A 143 -2.61 4.52 2.47
C GLU A 143 -3.66 3.44 2.16
N ALA A 144 -3.25 2.29 1.60
CA ALA A 144 -4.13 1.17 1.32
C ALA A 144 -4.86 0.68 2.58
N GLY A 145 -4.14 0.57 3.71
CA GLY A 145 -4.67 0.18 5.00
C GLY A 145 -5.75 1.11 5.53
N PHE A 146 -5.49 2.42 5.45
CA PHE A 146 -6.43 3.44 5.93
C PHE A 146 -7.69 3.50 5.06
N ILE A 147 -7.54 3.54 3.73
CA ILE A 147 -8.68 3.54 2.80
C ILE A 147 -9.51 2.26 2.98
N SER A 148 -8.85 1.14 3.29
CA SER A 148 -9.51 -0.15 3.55
C SER A 148 -10.48 -0.14 4.74
N LEU A 149 -10.34 0.80 5.70
CA LEU A 149 -11.30 0.97 6.80
C LEU A 149 -12.72 1.29 6.30
N PHE A 150 -12.80 2.03 5.20
CA PHE A 150 -14.06 2.42 4.55
C PHE A 150 -14.53 1.38 3.51
N PHE A 151 -13.64 0.51 3.07
CA PHE A 151 -13.90 -0.55 2.10
C PHE A 151 -14.38 -1.85 2.76
N ALA A 152 -13.78 -2.22 3.90
CA ALA A 152 -14.05 -3.46 4.61
C ALA A 152 -15.49 -3.54 5.14
N PRO A 153 -16.12 -4.72 5.18
CA PRO A 153 -17.46 -4.90 5.74
C PRO A 153 -17.45 -4.82 7.29
N PRO A 154 -18.52 -4.30 7.93
CA PRO A 154 -18.68 -4.38 9.39
C PRO A 154 -19.05 -5.78 9.86
N GLY A 155 -18.87 -6.04 11.16
CA GLY A 155 -19.30 -7.28 11.82
C GLY A 155 -18.14 -8.21 12.17
N PHE A 156 -18.42 -9.22 13.00
CA PHE A 156 -17.40 -10.11 13.54
C PHE A 156 -16.94 -11.19 12.54
N ARG A 157 -17.84 -11.74 11.72
CA ARG A 157 -17.50 -12.63 10.60
C ARG A 157 -18.41 -12.36 9.41
N PRO A 158 -18.15 -11.30 8.63
CA PRO A 158 -19.10 -10.81 7.61
C PRO A 158 -19.18 -11.68 6.35
N GLY A 159 -18.40 -12.75 6.23
CA GLY A 159 -18.29 -13.51 4.98
C GLY A 159 -17.86 -12.59 3.83
N LEU A 160 -18.60 -12.59 2.72
CA LEU A 160 -18.40 -11.67 1.59
C LEU A 160 -18.92 -10.23 1.86
N GLY A 161 -19.66 -10.02 2.96
CA GLY A 161 -20.24 -8.73 3.33
C GLY A 161 -21.38 -8.28 2.39
N GLN A 162 -22.23 -9.21 1.94
CA GLN A 162 -23.32 -8.96 0.99
C GLN A 162 -24.28 -7.85 1.45
N THR A 163 -24.55 -7.77 2.75
CA THR A 163 -25.43 -6.76 3.35
C THR A 163 -24.84 -5.36 3.42
N HIS A 164 -23.53 -5.23 3.13
CA HIS A 164 -22.79 -3.98 3.19
C HIS A 164 -21.77 -3.93 2.04
N PRO A 165 -22.19 -3.62 0.81
CA PRO A 165 -21.26 -3.49 -0.30
C PRO A 165 -20.24 -2.36 -0.06
N PRO A 166 -19.05 -2.44 -0.68
CA PRO A 166 -18.01 -1.43 -0.48
C PRO A 166 -18.46 -0.05 -1.00
N SER A 167 -18.02 1.01 -0.31
CA SER A 167 -18.19 2.38 -0.80
C SER A 167 -17.48 2.55 -2.15
N ARG A 168 -18.13 3.22 -3.11
CA ARG A 168 -17.53 3.45 -4.44
C ARG A 168 -16.34 4.39 -4.34
N ALA A 169 -16.40 5.36 -3.43
CA ALA A 169 -15.30 6.28 -3.14
C ALA A 169 -14.04 5.54 -2.66
N SER A 170 -14.18 4.62 -1.70
CA SER A 170 -13.02 3.88 -1.19
C SER A 170 -12.47 2.89 -2.21
N LEU A 171 -13.35 2.22 -2.98
CA LEU A 171 -12.91 1.40 -4.11
C LEU A 171 -12.15 2.23 -5.15
N PHE A 172 -12.70 3.39 -5.52
CA PHE A 172 -12.05 4.30 -6.44
C PHE A 172 -10.68 4.75 -5.91
N LEU A 173 -10.58 5.09 -4.62
CA LEU A 173 -9.32 5.53 -4.03
C LEU A 173 -8.25 4.43 -3.96
N LEU A 174 -8.63 3.16 -3.74
CA LEU A 174 -7.68 2.05 -3.85
C LEU A 174 -7.21 1.81 -5.30
N ILE A 175 -8.12 1.98 -6.28
CA ILE A 175 -7.76 1.92 -7.70
C ILE A 175 -6.92 3.16 -8.10
N TRP A 176 -7.20 4.31 -7.50
CA TRP A 176 -6.47 5.56 -7.68
C TRP A 176 -5.05 5.43 -7.13
N GLU A 177 -4.88 4.86 -5.94
CA GLU A 177 -3.58 4.50 -5.37
C GLU A 177 -2.82 3.58 -6.32
N TRP A 178 -3.44 2.48 -6.79
CA TRP A 178 -2.84 1.57 -7.78
C TRP A 178 -2.37 2.30 -9.04
N PHE A 179 -3.21 3.19 -9.57
CA PHE A 179 -2.90 3.99 -10.75
C PHE A 179 -1.72 4.93 -10.48
N ARG A 180 -1.74 5.67 -9.37
CA ARG A 180 -0.71 6.65 -9.00
C ARG A 180 0.64 5.97 -8.77
N ILE A 181 0.68 4.81 -8.14
CA ILE A 181 1.93 4.06 -7.93
C ILE A 181 2.68 3.85 -9.25
N TYR A 182 2.00 3.41 -10.31
CA TYR A 182 2.63 3.24 -11.61
C TYR A 182 2.83 4.56 -12.34
N PHE A 183 1.78 5.38 -12.42
CA PHE A 183 1.79 6.59 -13.23
C PHE A 183 2.80 7.60 -12.72
N GLU A 184 2.79 7.89 -11.41
CA GLU A 184 3.77 8.80 -10.81
C GLU A 184 5.19 8.26 -10.96
N SER A 185 5.39 6.94 -10.79
CA SER A 185 6.68 6.29 -11.04
C SER A 185 7.17 6.47 -12.48
N GLY A 186 6.28 6.44 -13.48
CA GLY A 186 6.64 6.72 -14.88
C GLY A 186 6.92 8.20 -15.13
N VAL A 187 6.11 9.09 -14.55
CA VAL A 187 6.25 10.54 -14.72
C VAL A 187 7.60 11.01 -14.16
N VAL A 188 7.98 10.58 -12.96
CA VAL A 188 9.25 11.01 -12.35
C VAL A 188 10.47 10.54 -13.15
N LYS A 189 10.39 9.42 -13.87
CA LYS A 189 11.48 8.94 -14.75
C LYS A 189 11.74 9.90 -15.92
N ILE A 190 10.71 10.62 -16.37
CA ILE A 190 10.82 11.62 -17.43
C ILE A 190 11.15 13.00 -16.86
N VAL A 191 10.45 13.40 -15.79
CA VAL A 191 10.55 14.74 -15.19
C VAL A 191 11.86 14.94 -14.42
N SER A 192 12.44 13.88 -13.84
CA SER A 192 13.76 13.97 -13.17
C SER A 192 14.87 14.44 -14.09
N GLY A 193 14.71 14.25 -15.40
CA GLY A 193 15.69 14.58 -16.42
C GLY A 193 16.86 13.60 -16.49
N ASP A 194 16.76 12.43 -15.85
CA ASP A 194 17.81 11.40 -15.89
C ASP A 194 18.12 10.97 -17.34
N PRO A 195 19.38 11.13 -17.81
CA PRO A 195 19.77 10.73 -19.15
C PRO A 195 19.51 9.24 -19.43
N GLN A 196 19.56 8.38 -18.41
CA GLN A 196 19.41 6.93 -18.60
C GLN A 196 18.01 6.55 -19.08
N TRP A 197 16.96 7.18 -18.54
CA TRP A 197 15.59 6.99 -19.02
C TRP A 197 15.37 7.60 -20.41
N ARG A 198 15.97 8.77 -20.68
CA ARG A 198 15.87 9.44 -21.99
C ARG A 198 16.53 8.65 -23.13
N HIS A 199 17.65 8.01 -22.85
CA HIS A 199 18.40 7.22 -23.83
C HIS A 199 18.06 5.72 -23.79
N LEU A 200 17.09 5.31 -22.97
CA LEU A 200 16.67 3.91 -22.79
C LEU A 200 17.81 2.97 -22.31
N THR A 201 18.80 3.51 -21.60
CA THR A 201 19.91 2.77 -20.99
C THR A 201 19.68 2.48 -19.50
N ALA A 202 18.54 2.93 -18.92
CA ALA A 202 18.23 2.75 -17.51
C ALA A 202 18.31 1.30 -17.01
N MET A 203 17.99 0.34 -17.87
CA MET A 203 18.01 -1.08 -17.50
C MET A 203 19.40 -1.73 -17.65
N ASP A 204 20.38 -1.03 -18.23
CA ASP A 204 21.72 -1.58 -18.48
C ASP A 204 22.46 -1.92 -17.19
N GLU A 205 22.24 -1.16 -16.11
CA GLU A 205 22.87 -1.39 -14.80
C GLU A 205 21.84 -1.61 -13.67
N TYR A 206 20.56 -1.67 -14.03
CA TYR A 206 19.47 -1.83 -13.06
C TYR A 206 19.59 -3.13 -12.27
N TYR A 207 19.87 -4.25 -12.94
CA TYR A 207 19.81 -5.57 -12.30
C TYR A 207 20.95 -5.82 -11.32
N GLN A 208 22.08 -5.11 -11.46
CA GLN A 208 23.17 -5.13 -10.47
C GLN A 208 22.96 -4.15 -9.32
N ASN A 209 22.28 -3.01 -9.56
CA ASN A 209 22.09 -1.94 -8.58
C ASN A 209 20.73 -2.00 -7.86
N GLY A 210 19.82 -2.89 -8.29
CA GLY A 210 18.46 -3.01 -7.78
C GLY A 210 18.39 -3.36 -6.28
N PRO A 211 17.21 -3.20 -5.65
CA PRO A 211 16.98 -3.61 -4.27
C PRO A 211 17.17 -5.13 -4.13
N LEU A 212 18.23 -5.54 -3.40
CA LEU A 212 18.57 -6.94 -3.13
C LEU A 212 18.38 -7.85 -4.35
N PRO A 213 19.27 -7.71 -5.36
CA PRO A 213 19.11 -8.42 -6.62
C PRO A 213 19.18 -9.93 -6.38
N THR A 214 18.43 -10.68 -7.18
CA THR A 214 18.42 -12.15 -7.12
C THR A 214 19.44 -12.74 -8.07
N TRP A 215 19.70 -14.05 -7.96
CA TRP A 215 20.47 -14.78 -8.97
C TRP A 215 19.83 -14.70 -10.37
N ILE A 216 18.50 -14.55 -10.49
CA ILE A 216 17.84 -14.34 -11.79
C ILE A 216 18.16 -12.94 -12.32
N GLY A 217 18.14 -11.92 -11.46
CA GLY A 217 18.60 -10.57 -11.79
C GLY A 217 20.03 -10.58 -12.32
N TRP A 218 20.91 -11.39 -11.71
CA TRP A 218 22.28 -11.58 -12.22
C TRP A 218 22.30 -12.11 -13.66
N TYR A 219 21.50 -13.12 -14.02
CA TYR A 219 21.41 -13.57 -15.41
C TYR A 219 20.81 -12.50 -16.34
N ALA A 220 19.78 -11.80 -15.88
CA ALA A 220 19.14 -10.73 -16.65
C ALA A 220 20.12 -9.59 -16.99
N GLN A 221 21.01 -9.23 -16.05
CA GLN A 221 22.06 -8.24 -16.24
C GLN A 221 22.94 -8.53 -17.47
N HIS A 222 23.21 -9.80 -17.76
CA HIS A 222 24.09 -10.23 -18.85
C HIS A 222 23.39 -10.39 -20.20
N LEU A 223 22.09 -10.11 -20.29
CA LEU A 223 21.37 -10.08 -21.57
C LEU A 223 21.87 -8.92 -22.45
N PRO A 224 21.77 -9.04 -23.79
CA PRO A 224 22.30 -8.03 -24.70
C PRO A 224 21.59 -6.69 -24.50
N HIS A 225 22.28 -5.58 -24.73
CA HIS A 225 21.74 -4.22 -24.59
C HIS A 225 20.37 -4.00 -25.26
N ARG A 226 20.09 -4.68 -26.39
CA ARG A 226 18.77 -4.63 -27.06
C ARG A 226 17.62 -5.07 -26.14
N PHE A 227 17.86 -6.04 -25.26
CA PHE A 227 16.91 -6.47 -24.24
C PHE A 227 16.66 -5.34 -23.22
N HIS A 228 17.72 -4.70 -22.73
CA HIS A 228 17.63 -3.59 -21.76
C HIS A 228 16.91 -2.37 -22.33
N VAL A 229 17.17 -2.02 -23.59
CA VAL A 229 16.42 -0.96 -24.29
C VAL A 229 14.93 -1.32 -24.38
N ALA A 230 14.63 -2.57 -24.74
CA ALA A 230 13.24 -3.04 -24.84
C ALA A 230 12.53 -3.03 -23.48
N THR A 231 13.19 -3.44 -22.40
CA THR A 231 12.61 -3.42 -21.04
C THR A 231 12.48 -2.01 -20.48
N ALA A 232 13.41 -1.09 -20.80
CA ALA A 232 13.30 0.32 -20.44
C ALA A 232 12.07 0.96 -21.13
N PHE A 233 11.93 0.75 -22.45
CA PHE A 233 10.79 1.24 -23.21
C PHE A 233 9.47 0.63 -22.74
N ALA A 234 9.44 -0.68 -22.49
CA ALA A 234 8.24 -1.37 -22.02
C ALA A 234 7.83 -0.91 -20.61
N THR A 235 8.79 -0.66 -19.71
CA THR A 235 8.54 -0.05 -18.38
C THR A 235 7.83 1.29 -18.54
N LEU A 236 8.39 2.21 -19.33
CA LEU A 236 7.80 3.53 -19.56
C LEU A 236 6.41 3.44 -20.23
N SER A 237 6.27 2.56 -21.22
CA SER A 237 5.00 2.36 -21.94
C SER A 237 3.90 1.84 -21.01
N MET A 238 4.26 0.96 -20.08
CA MET A 238 3.32 0.42 -19.10
C MET A 238 2.93 1.48 -18.07
N GLU A 239 3.93 2.14 -17.46
CA GLU A 239 3.73 3.12 -16.39
C GLU A 239 3.04 4.40 -16.87
N LEU A 240 3.31 4.89 -18.08
CA LEU A 240 2.73 6.14 -18.59
C LEU A 240 1.49 5.93 -19.46
N GLY A 241 1.42 4.79 -20.16
CA GLY A 241 0.38 4.51 -21.17
C GLY A 241 -0.63 3.48 -20.71
N LEU A 242 -0.21 2.23 -20.51
CA LEU A 242 -1.12 1.11 -20.28
C LEU A 242 -1.96 1.28 -19.01
N VAL A 243 -1.43 1.90 -17.96
CA VAL A 243 -2.16 2.06 -16.69
C VAL A 243 -3.47 2.85 -16.82
N TRP A 244 -3.60 3.74 -17.82
CA TRP A 244 -4.84 4.49 -18.08
C TRP A 244 -6.02 3.59 -18.49
N ILE A 245 -5.72 2.39 -18.98
CA ILE A 245 -6.73 1.39 -19.33
C ILE A 245 -7.60 1.01 -18.12
N VAL A 246 -7.13 1.27 -16.89
CA VAL A 246 -7.89 1.01 -15.66
C VAL A 246 -9.22 1.76 -15.62
N PHE A 247 -9.31 2.91 -16.29
CA PHE A 247 -10.52 3.74 -16.36
C PHE A 247 -11.43 3.39 -17.56
N LEU A 248 -11.02 2.46 -18.41
CA LEU A 248 -11.81 2.00 -19.56
C LEU A 248 -12.88 0.96 -19.18
N PRO A 249 -13.77 0.58 -20.11
CA PRO A 249 -14.79 -0.44 -19.86
C PRO A 249 -14.21 -1.80 -19.45
N ARG A 250 -15.08 -2.64 -18.86
CA ARG A 250 -14.75 -3.97 -18.30
C ARG A 250 -13.75 -4.84 -19.08
N PRO A 251 -13.91 -5.12 -20.40
CA PRO A 251 -12.99 -6.04 -21.08
C PRO A 251 -11.54 -5.55 -21.04
N TRP A 252 -11.34 -4.25 -21.24
CA TRP A 252 -10.03 -3.61 -21.22
C TRP A 252 -9.37 -3.69 -19.84
N ARG A 253 -10.14 -3.47 -18.77
CA ARG A 253 -9.66 -3.61 -17.39
C ARG A 253 -9.20 -5.04 -17.07
N ILE A 254 -9.93 -6.05 -17.55
CA ILE A 254 -9.54 -7.45 -17.37
C ILE A 254 -8.24 -7.75 -18.14
N SER A 255 -8.13 -7.27 -19.39
CA SER A 255 -6.88 -7.39 -20.15
C SER A 255 -5.71 -6.73 -19.44
N LEU A 256 -5.90 -5.51 -18.89
CA LEU A 256 -4.89 -4.80 -18.11
C LEU A 256 -4.43 -5.61 -16.90
N PHE A 257 -5.36 -6.20 -16.15
CA PHE A 257 -5.03 -7.05 -15.00
C PHE A 257 -4.06 -8.17 -15.38
N PHE A 258 -4.32 -8.89 -16.48
CA PHE A 258 -3.44 -9.97 -16.93
C PHE A 258 -2.08 -9.46 -17.42
N VAL A 259 -2.06 -8.38 -18.20
CA VAL A 259 -0.82 -7.79 -18.71
C VAL A 259 0.07 -7.33 -17.55
N VAL A 260 -0.48 -6.58 -16.60
CA VAL A 260 0.29 -6.08 -15.45
C VAL A 260 0.68 -7.21 -14.50
N THR A 261 -0.18 -8.21 -14.29
CA THR A 261 0.17 -9.37 -13.46
C THR A 261 1.32 -10.16 -14.08
N ALA A 262 1.29 -10.40 -15.39
CA ALA A 262 2.38 -11.06 -16.11
C ALA A 262 3.67 -10.24 -16.04
N TRP A 263 3.56 -8.91 -16.10
CA TRP A 263 4.69 -7.99 -15.97
C TRP A 263 5.36 -8.02 -14.59
N GLN A 264 4.58 -8.17 -13.52
CA GLN A 264 5.10 -8.22 -12.15
C GLN A 264 5.96 -9.47 -11.86
N ILE A 265 5.73 -10.58 -12.58
CA ILE A 265 6.49 -11.83 -12.40
C ILE A 265 8.01 -11.62 -12.59
N PRO A 266 8.50 -11.15 -13.75
CA PRO A 266 9.93 -10.91 -13.94
C PRO A 266 10.49 -9.83 -12.99
N VAL A 267 9.68 -8.82 -12.61
CA VAL A 267 10.11 -7.79 -11.65
C VAL A 267 10.39 -8.40 -10.28
N ILE A 268 9.48 -9.23 -9.75
CA ILE A 268 9.66 -9.94 -8.48
C ILE A 268 10.81 -10.94 -8.56
N LEU A 269 10.96 -11.65 -9.69
CA LEU A 269 12.00 -12.65 -9.84
C LEU A 269 13.40 -12.04 -9.88
N THR A 270 13.56 -10.81 -10.36
CA THR A 270 14.88 -10.18 -10.58
C THR A 270 15.39 -9.34 -9.41
N ALA A 271 14.51 -8.79 -8.58
CA ALA A 271 14.87 -7.98 -7.42
C ALA A 271 13.83 -8.04 -6.30
N ASN A 272 14.27 -7.84 -5.05
CA ASN A 272 13.39 -7.87 -3.88
C ASN A 272 12.94 -6.45 -3.48
N TYR A 273 11.72 -6.12 -3.87
CA TYR A 273 11.00 -4.89 -3.52
C TYR A 273 10.17 -5.01 -2.24
N THR A 274 10.62 -5.84 -1.30
CA THR A 274 9.88 -6.15 -0.06
C THR A 274 8.46 -6.63 -0.40
N PHE A 275 7.43 -6.01 0.18
CA PHE A 275 6.03 -6.28 -0.10
C PHE A 275 5.43 -5.38 -1.19
N LEU A 276 6.18 -4.42 -1.78
CA LEU A 276 5.66 -3.43 -2.74
C LEU A 276 5.00 -4.10 -3.95
N ASN A 277 5.72 -4.99 -4.64
CA ASN A 277 5.19 -5.67 -5.84
C ASN A 277 3.94 -6.49 -5.52
N TYR A 278 3.91 -7.11 -4.34
CA TYR A 278 2.77 -7.89 -3.87
C TYR A 278 1.57 -6.98 -3.57
N LEU A 279 1.80 -5.79 -2.98
CA LEU A 279 0.74 -4.82 -2.71
C LEU A 279 0.09 -4.34 -4.02
N VAL A 280 0.88 -4.05 -5.05
CA VAL A 280 0.36 -3.60 -6.34
C VAL A 280 -0.40 -4.72 -7.07
N LEU A 281 0.05 -5.97 -6.98
CA LEU A 281 -0.70 -7.14 -7.47
C LEU A 281 -2.04 -7.30 -6.74
N VAL A 282 -2.03 -7.14 -5.42
CA VAL A 282 -3.21 -7.25 -4.56
C VAL A 282 -4.23 -6.14 -4.85
N LEU A 283 -3.78 -4.89 -4.98
CA LEU A 283 -4.60 -3.77 -5.44
C LEU A 283 -5.16 -4.04 -6.85
N GLY A 284 -4.37 -4.65 -7.74
CA GLY A 284 -4.79 -5.05 -9.08
C GLY A 284 -6.01 -5.99 -9.09
N VAL A 285 -6.19 -6.83 -8.06
CA VAL A 285 -7.39 -7.69 -7.92
C VAL A 285 -8.68 -6.87 -7.90
N LEU A 286 -8.66 -5.63 -7.39
CA LEU A 286 -9.82 -4.75 -7.31
C LEU A 286 -10.32 -4.28 -8.69
N ILE A 287 -9.48 -4.39 -9.73
CA ILE A 287 -9.84 -4.11 -11.12
C ILE A 287 -10.88 -5.12 -11.62
N LEU A 288 -10.83 -6.36 -11.11
CA LEU A 288 -11.75 -7.46 -11.45
C LEU A 288 -13.11 -7.31 -10.76
N ASP A 289 -14.15 -7.91 -11.35
CA ASP A 289 -15.52 -7.92 -10.82
C ASP A 289 -16.03 -9.32 -10.48
N ASP A 290 -17.11 -9.41 -9.72
CA ASP A 290 -17.73 -10.68 -9.33
C ASP A 290 -18.15 -11.53 -10.54
N ARG A 291 -18.46 -10.88 -11.68
CA ARG A 291 -18.80 -11.56 -12.95
C ARG A 291 -17.61 -12.32 -13.53
N PHE A 292 -16.39 -11.80 -13.38
CA PHE A 292 -15.18 -12.50 -13.79
C PHE A 292 -15.04 -13.80 -12.99
N PHE A 293 -15.15 -13.73 -11.66
CA PHE A 293 -15.01 -14.90 -10.79
C PHE A 293 -16.13 -15.94 -10.97
N SER A 294 -17.36 -15.50 -11.28
CA SER A 294 -18.47 -16.42 -11.57
C SER A 294 -18.27 -17.18 -12.89
N THR A 295 -17.66 -16.53 -13.89
CA THR A 295 -17.34 -17.15 -15.20
C THR A 295 -16.32 -18.28 -15.06
N PHE A 296 -15.29 -18.09 -14.22
CA PHE A 296 -14.24 -19.08 -13.98
C PHE A 296 -14.64 -20.18 -12.98
N ARG A 297 -15.92 -20.28 -12.59
CA ARG A 297 -16.45 -21.27 -11.63
C ARG A 297 -15.62 -21.39 -10.34
N LEU A 298 -14.95 -20.32 -9.91
CA LEU A 298 -14.36 -20.25 -8.58
C LEU A 298 -15.52 -20.15 -7.60
N ARG A 299 -16.04 -21.31 -7.20
CA ARG A 299 -17.10 -21.46 -6.20
C ARG A 299 -16.51 -21.12 -4.83
N PHE A 300 -16.25 -19.84 -4.59
CA PHE A 300 -16.41 -19.32 -3.24
C PHE A 300 -17.87 -19.56 -2.85
N ALA A 301 -18.15 -19.82 -1.57
CA ALA A 301 -19.51 -20.05 -1.08
C ALA A 301 -20.37 -18.78 -1.26
N VAL A 302 -20.76 -18.53 -2.50
CA VAL A 302 -21.65 -17.48 -2.98
C VAL A 302 -22.95 -18.23 -3.22
N PRO A 303 -23.97 -18.08 -2.37
CA PRO A 303 -25.31 -18.53 -2.69
C PRO A 303 -25.69 -17.92 -4.06
N PRO A 304 -26.12 -18.72 -5.04
CA PRO A 304 -26.41 -18.22 -6.36
C PRO A 304 -27.61 -17.25 -6.29
N GLN A 305 -27.38 -16.05 -6.84
CA GLN A 305 -28.37 -15.14 -7.43
C GLN A 305 -29.40 -14.48 -6.50
N ALA A 306 -29.06 -13.30 -5.97
CA ALA A 306 -30.02 -12.20 -5.76
C ALA A 306 -29.93 -11.12 -6.87
N CYS A 307 -29.16 -11.38 -7.94
CA CYS A 307 -28.88 -10.36 -8.97
C CYS A 307 -30.03 -10.17 -9.99
N HIS A 308 -31.04 -11.03 -10.00
CA HIS A 308 -32.22 -10.87 -10.88
C HIS A 308 -33.55 -10.63 -10.16
N SER A 309 -33.68 -10.90 -8.85
CA SER A 309 -34.96 -10.69 -8.15
C SER A 309 -35.15 -9.26 -7.66
N GLU A 310 -34.08 -8.50 -7.37
CA GLU A 310 -34.23 -7.12 -6.88
C GLU A 310 -34.66 -6.12 -7.96
N LEU A 311 -34.33 -6.35 -9.24
CA LEU A 311 -34.83 -5.52 -10.35
C LEU A 311 -36.34 -5.71 -10.61
N VAL A 312 -36.90 -6.87 -10.23
CA VAL A 312 -38.35 -7.15 -10.32
C VAL A 312 -39.06 -6.75 -9.01
N ALA A 313 -38.40 -6.88 -7.86
CA ALA A 313 -38.96 -6.47 -6.56
C ALA A 313 -38.93 -4.94 -6.34
N ALA A 314 -38.02 -4.21 -7.00
CA ALA A 314 -37.98 -2.74 -6.98
C ALA A 314 -39.12 -2.07 -7.78
N ALA A 315 -39.89 -2.83 -8.55
CA ALA A 315 -41.05 -2.34 -9.29
C ALA A 315 -42.37 -2.38 -8.50
N GLN A 316 -42.37 -2.89 -7.26
CA GLN A 316 -43.51 -2.76 -6.36
C GLN A 316 -43.37 -1.51 -5.49
N PRO A 317 -44.38 -0.62 -5.41
CA PRO A 317 -44.36 0.49 -4.49
C PRO A 317 -44.35 -0.05 -3.05
N ARG A 318 -43.21 0.03 -2.37
CA ARG A 318 -43.15 -0.22 -0.92
C ARG A 318 -43.86 0.93 -0.22
N GLU A 319 -44.94 0.63 0.49
CA GLU A 319 -45.62 1.59 1.37
C GLU A 319 -44.64 2.21 2.39
N PRO A 320 -44.81 3.49 2.74
CA PRO A 320 -43.92 4.18 3.66
C PRO A 320 -44.12 3.61 5.07
N VAL A 321 -43.23 2.72 5.49
CA VAL A 321 -43.17 2.22 6.87
C VAL A 321 -43.02 3.40 7.82
N GLU A 322 -44.01 3.58 8.71
CA GLU A 322 -44.02 4.61 9.75
C GLU A 322 -42.73 4.58 10.58
N GLN A 323 -42.04 5.72 10.58
CA GLN A 323 -40.71 5.88 11.14
C GLN A 323 -40.77 6.13 12.64
N SER A 324 -40.70 5.07 13.45
CA SER A 324 -40.72 5.19 14.91
C SER A 324 -39.48 5.94 15.47
N ALA A 325 -39.67 6.62 16.61
CA ALA A 325 -38.62 7.39 17.31
C ALA A 325 -37.41 6.55 17.78
N VAL A 326 -37.55 5.23 17.85
CA VAL A 326 -36.53 4.26 18.30
C VAL A 326 -35.30 4.19 17.37
N ASP A 327 -35.41 4.63 16.11
CA ASP A 327 -34.30 4.65 15.15
C ASP A 327 -33.49 5.96 15.12
N ALA A 328 -33.81 6.94 15.97
CA ALA A 328 -33.08 8.22 16.04
C ALA A 328 -31.55 8.06 16.25
N PRO A 329 -31.06 7.28 17.25
CA PRO A 329 -29.61 7.15 17.48
C PRO A 329 -28.88 6.41 16.34
N LYS A 330 -29.51 5.39 15.75
CA LYS A 330 -28.96 4.66 14.59
C LYS A 330 -28.89 5.56 13.35
N ARG A 331 -29.89 6.44 13.15
CA ARG A 331 -29.89 7.43 12.07
C ARG A 331 -28.80 8.48 12.26
N LEU A 332 -28.62 8.98 13.47
CA LEU A 332 -27.55 9.94 13.79
C LEU A 332 -26.18 9.32 13.53
N TYR A 333 -25.92 8.11 14.04
CA TYR A 333 -24.66 7.39 13.80
C TYR A 333 -24.38 7.15 12.31
N ARG A 334 -25.39 6.76 11.52
CA ARG A 334 -25.22 6.59 10.06
C ARG A 334 -24.88 7.91 9.37
N ARG A 335 -25.55 9.01 9.75
CA ARG A 335 -25.27 10.35 9.20
C ARG A 335 -23.87 10.83 9.55
N THR A 336 -23.48 10.77 10.83
CA THR A 336 -22.15 11.20 11.27
C THR A 336 -21.06 10.39 10.61
N LYS A 337 -21.23 9.06 10.52
CA LYS A 337 -20.32 8.18 9.81
C LYS A 337 -20.19 8.55 8.33
N LEU A 338 -21.30 8.82 7.63
CA LEU A 338 -21.27 9.19 6.22
C LEU A 338 -20.57 10.53 6.01
N ILE A 339 -20.85 11.53 6.85
CA ILE A 339 -20.18 12.84 6.80
C ILE A 339 -18.67 12.67 7.03
N ALA A 340 -18.27 11.96 8.09
CA ALA A 340 -16.86 11.71 8.39
C ALA A 340 -16.15 10.96 7.25
N SER A 341 -16.78 9.90 6.71
CA SER A 341 -16.22 9.15 5.58
C SER A 341 -16.05 10.01 4.34
N THR A 342 -17.01 10.89 4.06
CA THR A 342 -16.92 11.79 2.91
C THR A 342 -15.80 12.80 3.09
N LEU A 343 -15.72 13.45 4.24
CA LEU A 343 -14.68 14.45 4.51
C LEU A 343 -13.28 13.83 4.40
N LEU A 344 -13.06 12.67 5.02
CA LEU A 344 -11.76 12.00 5.01
C LEU A 344 -11.36 11.50 3.62
N LEU A 345 -12.26 10.80 2.91
CA LEU A 345 -11.94 10.29 1.57
C LEU A 345 -11.77 11.43 0.56
N THR A 346 -12.55 12.50 0.66
CA THR A 346 -12.37 13.70 -0.19
C THR A 346 -11.06 14.40 0.12
N TRP A 347 -10.65 14.46 1.40
CA TRP A 347 -9.37 15.05 1.79
C TRP A 347 -8.19 14.24 1.26
N ILE A 348 -8.21 12.91 1.40
CA ILE A 348 -7.19 12.03 0.78
C ILE A 348 -7.15 12.21 -0.73
N PHE A 349 -8.32 12.23 -1.38
CA PHE A 349 -8.39 12.47 -2.82
C PHE A 349 -7.76 13.81 -3.22
N TYR A 350 -8.10 14.89 -2.51
CA TYR A 350 -7.51 16.20 -2.73
C TYR A 350 -5.99 16.17 -2.57
N ALA A 351 -5.49 15.61 -1.45
CA ALA A 351 -4.08 15.63 -1.13
C ALA A 351 -3.25 14.86 -2.16
N THR A 352 -3.66 13.62 -2.46
CA THR A 352 -3.00 12.78 -3.47
C THR A 352 -3.06 13.36 -4.88
N THR A 353 -4.15 14.05 -5.24
CA THR A 353 -4.26 14.72 -6.54
C THR A 353 -3.39 15.98 -6.60
N ALA A 354 -3.31 16.75 -5.52
CA ALA A 354 -2.46 17.93 -5.45
C ALA A 354 -0.98 17.56 -5.59
N GLU A 355 -0.54 16.51 -4.87
CA GLU A 355 0.82 15.96 -5.00
C GLU A 355 1.12 15.52 -6.43
N LEU A 356 0.22 14.76 -7.06
CA LEU A 356 0.35 14.36 -8.47
C LEU A 356 0.50 15.57 -9.42
N ILE A 357 -0.31 16.61 -9.24
CA ILE A 357 -0.25 17.83 -10.06
C ILE A 357 1.11 18.52 -9.88
N TRP A 358 1.62 18.58 -8.64
CA TRP A 358 2.89 19.23 -8.34
C TRP A 358 4.11 18.54 -8.94
N ILE A 359 4.02 17.26 -9.33
CA ILE A 359 5.06 16.58 -10.10
C ILE A 359 5.29 17.27 -11.44
N PHE A 360 4.23 17.75 -12.11
CA PHE A 360 4.32 18.39 -13.42
C PHE A 360 4.69 19.88 -13.33
N GLY A 361 4.49 20.51 -12.18
CA GLY A 361 4.84 21.91 -11.97
C GLY A 361 4.16 22.52 -10.74
N ARG A 362 4.70 23.65 -10.26
CA ARG A 362 4.16 24.35 -9.10
C ARG A 362 2.87 25.09 -9.45
N VAL A 363 1.74 24.46 -9.13
CA VAL A 363 0.41 25.06 -9.16
C VAL A 363 0.06 25.58 -7.76
N PRO A 364 -0.51 26.79 -7.59
CA PRO A 364 -0.81 27.38 -6.28
C PRO A 364 -2.06 26.76 -5.62
N LEU A 365 -2.01 25.46 -5.36
CA LEU A 365 -3.03 24.75 -4.58
C LEU A 365 -2.74 24.90 -3.07
N PRO A 366 -3.77 24.96 -2.20
CA PRO A 366 -3.57 24.97 -0.75
C PRO A 366 -2.73 23.78 -0.26
N THR A 367 -1.59 24.07 0.38
CA THR A 367 -0.65 23.06 0.89
C THR A 367 -1.01 22.56 2.28
N SER A 368 -1.73 23.34 3.07
CA SER A 368 -2.08 22.98 4.45
C SER A 368 -2.85 21.66 4.59
N PRO A 369 -3.79 21.28 3.69
CA PRO A 369 -4.43 19.97 3.79
C PRO A 369 -3.46 18.83 3.51
N VAL A 370 -2.48 19.01 2.63
CA VAL A 370 -1.48 17.98 2.31
C VAL A 370 -0.55 17.77 3.51
N LEU A 371 0.04 18.85 4.02
CA LEU A 371 0.95 18.82 5.17
C LEU A 371 0.31 18.23 6.43
N ALA A 372 -1.00 18.43 6.61
CA ALA A 372 -1.71 17.87 7.75
C ALA A 372 -1.88 16.34 7.69
N LEU A 373 -1.79 15.71 6.50
CA LEU A 373 -1.83 14.25 6.33
C LEU A 373 -0.45 13.59 6.30
N GLU A 374 0.61 14.36 6.05
CA GLU A 374 2.00 13.88 5.92
C GLU A 374 2.43 12.97 7.10
N PRO A 375 2.15 13.28 8.38
CA PRO A 375 2.57 12.42 9.49
C PRO A 375 1.91 11.03 9.52
N PHE A 376 0.74 10.90 8.90
CA PHE A 376 0.01 9.64 8.83
C PHE A 376 0.39 8.81 7.61
N ARG A 377 1.03 9.44 6.60
CA ARG A 377 1.40 8.81 5.33
C ARG A 377 0.24 8.05 4.68
N ILE A 378 -0.95 8.65 4.71
CA ILE A 378 -2.18 8.12 4.10
C ILE A 378 -2.55 8.82 2.78
N ALA A 379 -1.70 9.73 2.33
CA ALA A 379 -1.74 10.40 1.04
C ALA A 379 -0.27 10.68 0.69
N ASN A 380 0.29 9.94 -0.26
CA ASN A 380 1.71 10.00 -0.57
C ASN A 380 1.96 10.16 -2.07
N GLN A 381 3.09 10.76 -2.41
CA GLN A 381 3.66 10.73 -3.76
C GLN A 381 4.57 9.50 -3.95
N TYR A 382 4.50 8.88 -5.12
CA TYR A 382 5.32 7.74 -5.52
C TYR A 382 6.31 8.13 -6.62
N GLY A 383 7.47 7.48 -6.64
CA GLY A 383 8.54 7.86 -7.55
C GLY A 383 9.64 6.83 -7.63
N LEU A 384 9.28 5.60 -7.98
CA LEU A 384 10.22 4.48 -7.99
C LEU A 384 11.23 4.64 -9.15
N PHE A 385 12.53 4.68 -8.81
CA PHE A 385 13.65 4.87 -9.75
C PHE A 385 13.55 6.12 -10.63
N ALA A 386 13.18 7.26 -10.05
CA ALA A 386 13.23 8.55 -10.73
C ALA A 386 14.61 8.83 -11.36
N VAL A 387 15.69 8.45 -10.67
CA VAL A 387 17.07 8.56 -11.13
C VAL A 387 17.76 7.21 -10.95
N MET A 388 18.43 6.72 -11.99
CA MET A 388 19.14 5.45 -11.95
C MET A 388 20.47 5.56 -11.23
N THR A 389 20.67 4.68 -10.24
CA THR A 389 21.96 4.50 -9.58
C THR A 389 22.92 3.79 -10.53
N ARG A 390 24.08 4.40 -10.79
CA ARG A 390 25.13 3.81 -11.66
C ARG A 390 26.07 2.87 -10.91
N GLY A 391 26.32 3.16 -9.64
CA GLY A 391 27.15 2.33 -8.79
C GLY A 391 26.64 2.34 -7.37
N ARG A 392 26.66 1.17 -6.74
CA ARG A 392 26.27 1.00 -5.35
C ARG A 392 27.52 0.77 -4.50
N TYR A 393 27.94 1.81 -3.79
CA TYR A 393 29.04 1.73 -2.83
C TYR A 393 28.52 1.12 -1.53
N GLU A 394 29.23 0.14 -1.01
CA GLU A 394 28.81 -0.60 0.17
C GLU A 394 29.87 -0.53 1.26
N ILE A 395 29.40 -0.30 2.48
CA ILE A 395 30.25 -0.28 3.66
C ILE A 395 30.51 -1.73 4.06
N GLU A 396 31.79 -2.12 4.09
CA GLU A 396 32.23 -3.40 4.65
C GLU A 396 32.70 -3.17 6.09
N PHE A 397 32.04 -3.83 7.03
CA PHE A 397 32.50 -3.85 8.42
C PHE A 397 33.56 -4.92 8.57
N GLN A 398 34.71 -4.56 9.14
CA GLN A 398 35.78 -5.51 9.43
C GLN A 398 36.06 -5.52 10.93
N GLY A 399 36.42 -6.69 11.45
CA GLY A 399 36.86 -6.88 12.83
C GLY A 399 38.16 -7.66 12.90
N SER A 400 38.93 -7.41 13.94
CA SER A 400 40.20 -8.07 14.19
C SER A 400 40.37 -8.31 15.69
N ASP A 401 40.74 -9.54 16.06
CA ASP A 401 41.04 -9.90 17.45
C ASP A 401 42.49 -9.57 17.83
N ASP A 402 43.39 -9.44 16.85
CA ASP A 402 44.84 -9.21 17.03
C ASP A 402 45.30 -7.82 16.53
N GLY A 403 44.41 -7.03 15.93
CA GLY A 403 44.70 -5.75 15.30
C GLY A 403 45.47 -5.83 13.97
N GLN A 404 45.83 -7.04 13.52
CA GLN A 404 46.63 -7.27 12.31
C GLN A 404 45.80 -7.94 11.21
N ASN A 405 45.06 -8.98 11.56
CA ASN A 405 44.23 -9.75 10.65
C ASN A 405 42.78 -9.26 10.76
N TRP A 406 42.33 -8.56 9.72
CA TRP A 406 40.99 -8.02 9.63
C TRP A 406 40.12 -8.94 8.78
N MET A 407 38.96 -9.31 9.32
CA MET A 407 37.97 -10.13 8.62
C MET A 407 36.69 -9.35 8.40
N ALA A 408 36.16 -9.41 7.18
CA ALA A 408 34.88 -8.81 6.84
C ALA A 408 33.71 -9.54 7.50
N TYR A 409 32.90 -8.79 8.27
CA TYR A 409 31.60 -9.24 8.72
C TYR A 409 30.61 -9.20 7.56
N ARG A 410 30.07 -10.37 7.24
CA ARG A 410 29.13 -10.50 6.12
C ARG A 410 27.71 -10.18 6.57
N PHE A 411 27.03 -9.33 5.81
CA PHE A 411 25.59 -9.17 5.88
C PHE A 411 24.91 -10.49 5.49
N ARG A 412 23.82 -10.81 6.20
CA ARG A 412 23.12 -12.10 6.01
C ARG A 412 22.45 -12.26 4.65
N TYR A 413 21.93 -11.16 4.11
CA TYR A 413 21.03 -11.17 2.93
C TYR A 413 21.60 -10.42 1.74
N LYS A 414 22.71 -9.71 1.92
CA LYS A 414 23.27 -8.84 0.88
C LYS A 414 24.34 -9.59 0.08
N PRO A 415 24.33 -9.52 -1.26
CA PRO A 415 25.42 -10.10 -2.05
C PRO A 415 26.70 -9.32 -1.80
N GLN A 416 27.72 -9.98 -1.23
CA GLN A 416 29.04 -9.40 -0.96
C GLN A 416 30.19 -10.23 -1.57
N VAL A 417 29.98 -11.54 -1.73
CA VAL A 417 31.05 -12.44 -2.17
C VAL A 417 30.97 -12.60 -3.69
N LEU A 418 32.04 -12.24 -4.39
CA LEU A 418 32.09 -12.24 -5.86
C LEU A 418 31.94 -13.63 -6.50
N ASN A 419 32.18 -14.70 -5.75
CA ASN A 419 32.09 -16.08 -6.23
C ASN A 419 30.81 -16.80 -5.79
N GLN A 420 29.80 -16.07 -5.28
CA GLN A 420 28.52 -16.65 -4.87
C GLN A 420 27.35 -15.92 -5.57
N PRO A 421 26.37 -16.67 -6.10
CA PRO A 421 25.18 -16.05 -6.67
C PRO A 421 24.33 -15.38 -5.58
N PRO A 422 23.64 -14.26 -5.88
CA PRO A 422 22.72 -13.64 -4.94
C PRO A 422 21.54 -14.55 -4.56
N GLY A 423 21.07 -14.45 -3.31
CA GLY A 423 19.91 -15.20 -2.82
C GLY A 423 18.55 -14.63 -3.26
N ILE A 424 17.46 -15.33 -2.92
CA ILE A 424 16.08 -14.84 -3.03
C ILE A 424 15.51 -14.71 -1.63
N TYR A 425 15.16 -13.49 -1.24
CA TYR A 425 14.66 -13.20 0.11
C TYR A 425 13.25 -12.57 0.10
N ALA A 426 12.71 -12.17 -1.06
CA ALA A 426 11.38 -11.58 -1.15
C ALA A 426 10.30 -12.52 -0.58
N PRO A 427 9.27 -12.01 0.13
CA PRO A 427 8.99 -10.59 0.43
C PRO A 427 9.67 -10.06 1.71
N TYR A 428 10.64 -10.78 2.28
CA TYR A 428 11.33 -10.34 3.50
C TYR A 428 12.01 -8.98 3.28
N GLN A 429 11.89 -8.09 4.26
CA GLN A 429 12.48 -6.74 4.27
C GLN A 429 13.62 -6.74 5.30
N PRO A 430 14.83 -7.21 4.93
CA PRO A 430 15.94 -7.39 5.84
C PRO A 430 16.57 -6.09 6.36
#